data_AF-A0A1T4XSQ7-F1
#
_entry.id   AF-A0A1T4XSQ7-F1
#
_cell.length_a   1.000
_cell.length_b   1.000
_cell.length_c   1.000
_cell.angle_alpha   90.00
_cell.angle_beta   90.00
_cell.angle_gamma   90.00
#
_symmetry.space_group_name_H-M   'P 1'
#
loop_
_entity.id
_entity.type
_entity.pdbx_description
1 polymer ?
#
loop_
_entity_poly.entity_id
_entity_poly.type
_entity_poly.pdbx_seq_one_letter_code
_entity_poly.pdbx_strand_id
1 'polypeptide(L)' 'MPISQPPNAYAEFKAELDQILRHKWIVSEKEGKDVGFERALNEWAQNHRAEWRRHRNEKMARAKGAAAN' A
#
# COMPACT_ATOMS: atom_id res chain seq x y z
N MET A 1 -22.91 4.61 20.86
CA MET A 1 -22.94 4.74 19.39
C MET A 1 -21.65 4.16 18.83
N PRO A 2 -21.67 3.14 17.95
CA PRO A 2 -20.45 2.64 17.32
C PRO A 2 -20.05 3.56 16.17
N ILE A 3 -18.79 3.96 16.19
CA ILE A 3 -18.15 4.81 15.18
C ILE A 3 -18.02 3.96 13.91
N SER A 4 -18.96 4.11 12.98
CA SER A 4 -18.92 3.39 11.70
C SER A 4 -17.79 3.97 10.85
N GLN A 5 -16.61 3.38 10.98
CA GLN A 5 -15.46 3.65 10.09
C GLN A 5 -15.85 3.25 8.66
N PRO A 6 -15.53 4.04 7.61
CA PRO A 6 -15.74 3.59 6.25
C PRO A 6 -14.86 2.35 6.01
N PRO A 7 -15.42 1.19 5.60
CA PRO A 7 -14.73 -0.11 5.58
C PRO A 7 -13.63 -0.26 4.53
N ASN A 8 -13.20 0.83 3.89
CA ASN A 8 -12.24 0.79 2.79
C ASN A 8 -10.89 1.41 3.20
N ALA A 9 -10.88 2.66 3.69
CA ALA A 9 -9.63 3.41 3.90
C ALA A 9 -8.68 2.77 4.94
N TYR A 10 -9.23 2.26 6.04
CA TYR A 10 -8.39 1.65 7.09
C TYR A 10 -7.79 0.31 6.65
N ALA A 11 -8.54 -0.51 5.92
CA ALA A 11 -8.05 -1.77 5.38
C ALA A 11 -6.95 -1.55 4.33
N GLU A 12 -7.11 -0.50 3.51
CA GLU A 12 -6.09 -0.08 2.55
C GLU A 12 -4.83 0.39 3.25
N PHE A 13 -4.96 1.23 4.28
CA PHE A 13 -3.82 1.73 5.05
C PHE A 13 -3.06 0.56 5.69
N LYS A 14 -3.78 -0.46 6.15
CA LYS A 14 -3.19 -1.67 6.72
C LYS A 14 -2.44 -2.50 5.67
N ALA A 15 -2.99 -2.65 4.47
CA ALA A 15 -2.33 -3.32 3.35
C ALA A 15 -1.08 -2.55 2.87
N GLU A 16 -1.18 -1.23 2.86
CA GLU A 16 -0.10 -0.32 2.49
C GLU A 16 1.05 -0.39 3.52
N LEU A 17 0.72 -0.40 4.81
CA LEU A 17 1.69 -0.61 5.89
C LEU A 17 2.35 -1.99 5.83
N ASP A 18 1.61 -3.07 5.55
CA ASP A 18 2.17 -4.41 5.43
C ASP A 18 3.21 -4.48 4.30
N GLN A 19 2.95 -3.80 3.18
CA GLN A 19 3.92 -3.69 2.10
C GLN A 19 5.17 -2.90 2.50
N ILE A 20 5.01 -1.74 3.15
CA ILE A 20 6.15 -0.93 3.63
C ILE A 20 6.99 -1.75 4.61
N LEU A 21 6.36 -2.50 5.51
CA LEU A 21 7.05 -3.32 6.51
C LEU A 21 7.86 -4.45 5.84
N ARG A 22 7.26 -5.15 4.86
CA ARG A 22 7.96 -6.18 4.08
C ARG A 22 9.09 -5.60 3.26
N HIS A 23 8.89 -4.44 2.63
CA HIS A 23 9.91 -3.78 1.83
C HIS A 23 11.09 -3.36 2.72
N LYS A 24 10.81 -2.79 3.91
CA LYS A 24 11.83 -2.50 4.91
C LYS A 24 12.63 -3.75 5.28
N TRP A 25 11.96 -4.88 5.52
CA TRP A 25 12.62 -6.12 5.91
C TRP A 25 13.56 -6.63 4.80
N ILE A 26 13.08 -6.71 3.55
CA ILE A 26 13.88 -7.15 2.40
C ILE A 26 15.08 -6.23 2.15
N VAL A 27 14.89 -4.91 2.25
CA VAL A 27 15.95 -3.92 2.04
C VAL A 27 16.98 -3.98 3.17
N SER A 28 16.54 -4.17 4.42
CA SER A 28 17.42 -4.37 5.58
C SER A 28 18.23 -5.66 5.47
N GLU A 29 17.61 -6.77 5.03
CA GLU A 29 18.33 -8.02 4.76
C GLU A 29 19.34 -7.86 3.62
N LYS A 30 18.97 -7.16 2.54
CA LYS A 30 19.82 -7.00 1.36
C LYS A 30 21.03 -6.10 1.60
N GLU A 31 20.88 -5.01 2.36
CA GLU A 31 22.00 -4.13 2.71
C GLU A 31 22.86 -4.67 3.87
N GLY A 32 22.34 -5.65 4.64
CA GLY A 32 23.04 -6.21 5.80
C GLY A 32 23.21 -5.21 6.96
N LYS A 33 22.43 -4.12 6.94
CA LYS A 33 22.42 -3.02 7.91
C LYS A 33 21.02 -2.41 7.92
N ASP A 34 20.55 -1.94 9.08
CA ASP A 34 19.22 -1.33 9.17
C ASP A 34 19.20 -0.04 8.35
N VAL A 35 18.58 -0.11 7.17
CA VAL A 35 18.49 0.99 6.20
C VAL A 35 17.68 2.18 6.74
N GLY A 36 16.99 1.98 7.88
CA GLY A 36 16.19 2.99 8.54
C GLY A 36 14.78 3.05 7.96
N PHE A 37 13.81 3.24 8.84
CA PHE A 37 12.39 3.30 8.47
C PHE A 37 12.10 4.39 7.44
N GLU A 38 12.74 5.54 7.60
CA GLU A 38 12.55 6.70 6.72
C GLU A 38 12.98 6.44 5.28
N ARG A 39 14.12 5.76 5.07
CA ARG A 39 14.65 5.52 3.72
C ARG A 39 13.79 4.50 2.98
N ALA A 40 13.41 3.40 3.64
CA ALA A 40 12.49 2.41 3.07
C ALA A 40 11.12 3.02 2.76
N LEU A 41 10.60 3.90 3.64
CA LEU A 41 9.32 4.56 3.44
C LEU A 41 9.39 5.60 2.30
N ASN A 42 10.50 6.32 2.16
CA ASN A 42 10.69 7.28 1.07
C ASN A 42 10.79 6.57 -0.28
N GLU A 43 11.56 5.49 -0.37
CA GLU A 43 11.73 4.69 -1.59
C GLU A 43 10.40 4.01 -2.00
N TRP A 44 9.67 3.47 -1.02
CA TRP A 44 8.34 2.92 -1.24
C TRP A 44 7.33 4.00 -1.64
N ALA A 45 7.36 5.18 -1.00
CA ALA A 45 6.46 6.28 -1.33
C ALA A 45 6.71 6.83 -2.75
N GLN A 46 7.95 6.81 -3.24
CA GLN A 46 8.31 7.27 -4.59
C GLN A 46 7.90 6.25 -5.66
N ASN A 47 8.25 4.97 -5.50
CA ASN A 47 8.06 3.97 -6.56
C ASN A 47 6.76 3.19 -6.44
N HIS A 48 6.38 2.79 -5.23
CA HIS A 48 5.22 1.92 -5.02
C HIS A 48 3.91 2.69 -4.96
N ARG A 49 3.89 3.92 -4.40
CA ARG A 49 2.63 4.68 -4.23
C ARG A 49 1.98 5.06 -5.56
N ALA A 50 2.78 5.33 -6.59
CA ALA A 50 2.29 5.65 -7.93
C ALA A 50 1.70 4.41 -8.63
N GLU A 51 2.43 3.30 -8.62
CA GLU A 51 1.98 2.00 -9.15
C GLU A 51 0.72 1.50 -8.44
N TRP A 52 0.67 1.59 -7.11
CA TRP A 52 -0.48 1.23 -6.30
C TRP A 52 -1.73 2.02 -6.70
N ARG A 53 -1.60 3.35 -6.82
CA ARG A 53 -2.70 4.21 -7.27
C ARG A 53 -3.18 3.81 -8.67
N ARG A 54 -2.26 3.48 -9.58
CA ARG A 54 -2.59 3.06 -10.96
C ARG A 54 -3.33 1.72 -10.99
N HIS A 55 -2.76 0.69 -10.34
CA HIS A 55 -3.35 -0.64 -10.20
C HIS A 55 -4.77 -0.57 -9.62
N ARG A 56 -4.97 0.33 -8.67
CA ARG A 56 -6.24 0.49 -7.99
C ARG A 56 -7.28 1.21 -8.84
N ASN A 57 -6.87 2.25 -9.58
CA ASN A 57 -7.77 2.92 -10.51
C ASN A 57 -8.25 1.93 -11.59
N GLU A 58 -7.36 1.04 -12.04
CA GLU A 58 -7.70 -0.10 -12.90
C GLU A 58 -8.67 -1.08 -12.23
N LYS A 59 -8.41 -1.46 -10.98
CA LYS A 59 -9.28 -2.39 -10.21
C LYS A 59 -10.66 -1.80 -9.95
N MET A 60 -10.76 -0.51 -9.63
CA MET A 60 -12.04 0.21 -9.50
C MET A 60 -12.76 0.34 -10.84
N ALA A 61 -12.05 0.66 -11.93
CA ALA A 61 -12.63 0.71 -13.26
C ALA A 61 -13.21 -0.66 -13.67
N ARG A 62 -12.48 -1.76 -13.39
CA ARG A 62 -12.95 -3.11 -13.63
C ARG A 62 -14.14 -3.50 -12.74
N ALA A 63 -14.15 -3.10 -11.47
CA ALA A 63 -15.28 -3.34 -10.57
C ALA A 63 -16.54 -2.58 -10.99
N LYS A 64 -16.40 -1.35 -11.51
CA LYS A 64 -17.51 -0.54 -12.02
C LYS A 64 -18.13 -1.13 -13.30
N GLY A 65 -17.36 -1.87 -14.09
CA GLY A 65 -17.88 -2.61 -15.26
C GLY A 65 -18.59 -3.93 -14.92
N ALA A 66 -18.21 -4.58 -13.82
CA ALA A 66 -18.82 -5.86 -13.40
C ALA A 66 -20.17 -5.71 -12.68
N ALA A 67 -20.47 -4.53 -12.12
CA ALA A 67 -21.74 -4.25 -11.45
C ALA A 67 -22.84 -3.72 -12.40
N ALA A 68 -22.56 -3.65 -13.71
CA ALA A 68 -23.45 -3.07 -14.72
C ALA A 68 -24.00 -4.09 -15.73
N ASN A 69 -23.92 -5.40 -15.45
CA ASN A 69 -24.52 -6.47 -16.27
C ASN A 69 -25.35 -7.41 -15.41
#